data_AF-A0A821M479-F1
#
_entry.id   AF-A0A821M479-F1
#
_cell.length_a   1.000
_cell.length_b   1.000
_cell.length_c   1.000
_cell.angle_alpha   90.00
_cell.angle_beta   90.00
_cell.angle_gamma   90.00
#
_symmetry.space_group_name_H-M   'P 1'
#
loop_
_entity.id
_entity.type
_entity.pdbx_description
1 polymer ?
#
loop_
_entity_poly.entity_id
_entity_poly.type
_entity_poly.pdbx_seq_one_letter_code
_entity_poly.pdbx_strand_id
1 'polypeptide(L)' 'MAFEELQELFLQAISLSNNPNDIDSDLQVCLGVLFHLPGDYDKAAECFNTAVLAKPD' A
#
# COMPACT_ATOMS: atom_id res chain seq x y z
N MET A 1 -16.80 7.66 0.82
CA MET A 1 -16.62 8.15 2.21
C MET A 1 -15.70 7.23 2.98
N ALA A 2 -16.14 6.23 3.76
CA ALA A 2 -15.20 5.48 4.62
C ALA A 2 -14.03 4.77 3.89
N PHE A 3 -14.24 4.34 2.64
CA PHE A 3 -13.23 3.63 1.87
C PHE A 3 -12.09 4.53 1.36
N GLU A 4 -12.44 5.69 0.80
CA GLU A 4 -11.47 6.67 0.29
C GLU A 4 -10.67 7.29 1.44
N GLU A 5 -11.32 7.60 2.56
CA GLU A 5 -10.67 8.10 3.78
C GLU A 5 -9.65 7.09 4.33
N LEU A 6 -9.98 5.80 4.31
CA LEU A 6 -9.06 4.75 4.74
C LEU A 6 -7.86 4.62 3.79
N GLN A 7 -8.10 4.71 2.48
CA GLN A 7 -7.03 4.69 1.49
C GLN A 7 -6.09 5.90 1.63
N GLU A 8 -6.65 7.10 1.82
CA GLU A 8 -5.88 8.31 2.09
C GLU A 8 -5.05 8.21 3.36
N LEU A 9 -5.59 7.62 4.43
CA LEU A 9 -4.86 7.41 5.68
C LEU A 9 -3.64 6.49 5.48
N PHE A 10 -3.78 5.42 4.69
CA PHE A 10 -2.67 4.51 4.40
C PHE A 10 -1.60 5.17 3.52
N LEU A 11 -2.01 5.97 2.54
CA LEU A 11 -1.07 6.77 1.73
C LEU A 11 -0.31 7.78 2.58
N GLN A 12 -0.99 8.43 3.53
CA GLN A 12 -0.34 9.32 4.49
C GLN A 12 0.67 8.57 5.35
N ALA A 13 0.32 7.39 5.87
CA ALA A 13 1.23 6.55 6.65
C ALA A 13 2.51 6.19 5.87
N ILE A 14 2.39 5.83 4.59
CA ILE A 14 3.55 5.60 3.71
C ILE A 14 4.41 6.87 3.58
N SER A 15 3.78 8.02 3.35
CA SER A 15 4.50 9.30 3.19
C SER A 15 5.21 9.79 4.45
N LEU A 16 4.79 9.34 5.64
CA LEU A 16 5.43 9.65 6.91
C LEU A 16 6.72 8.84 7.13
N SER A 17 6.95 7.79 6.33
CA SER A 17 8.23 7.08 6.36
C SER A 17 9.34 8.00 5.83
N ASN A 18 10.24 8.40 6.73
CA ASN A 18 11.37 9.27 6.40
C ASN A 18 12.51 8.54 5.67
N ASN A 19 12.39 7.23 5.49
CA ASN A 19 13.40 6.42 4.82
C ASN A 19 12.77 5.68 3.63
N PRO A 20 13.09 6.05 2.38
CA PRO A 20 12.57 5.38 1.18
C PRO A 20 12.92 3.89 1.10
N ASN A 21 13.95 3.44 1.83
CA ASN A 21 14.35 2.04 1.87
C ASN A 21 13.65 1.25 3.00
N ASP A 22 12.88 1.91 3.85
CA ASP A 22 12.13 1.29 4.94
C ASP A 22 10.65 1.22 4.55
N ILE A 23 10.38 0.29 3.64
CA ILE A 23 9.04 0.03 3.13
C ILE A 23 8.36 -0.95 4.08
N ASP A 24 7.25 -0.51 4.69
CA ASP A 24 6.39 -1.40 5.46
C ASP A 24 5.58 -2.32 4.52
N SER A 25 5.97 -3.59 4.48
CA SER A 25 5.33 -4.62 3.67
C SER A 25 3.86 -4.81 4.02
N ASP A 26 3.49 -4.80 5.30
CA ASP A 26 2.11 -5.07 5.73
C ASP A 26 1.19 -3.91 5.35
N LEU A 27 1.71 -2.68 5.45
CA LEU A 27 1.02 -1.47 5.00
C LEU A 27 0.78 -1.49 3.48
N GLN A 28 1.77 -1.92 2.70
CA GLN A 28 1.65 -2.07 1.24
C GLN A 28 0.64 -3.15 0.86
N VAL A 29 0.60 -4.29 1.56
CA VAL A 29 -0.44 -5.32 1.34
C VAL A 29 -1.84 -4.76 1.58
N CYS A 30 -2.04 -4.06 2.69
CA CYS A 30 -3.32 -3.47 3.00
C CYS A 30 -3.76 -2.44 1.95
N LEU A 31 -2.83 -1.57 1.52
CA LEU A 31 -3.11 -0.60 0.45
C LEU A 31 -3.42 -1.28 -0.88
N GLY A 32 -2.75 -2.39 -1.21
CA GLY A 32 -3.04 -3.20 -2.39
C GLY A 32 -4.46 -3.76 -2.38
N VAL A 33 -4.95 -4.24 -1.23
CA VAL A 33 -6.35 -4.67 -1.06
C VAL A 33 -7.31 -3.49 -1.27
N LEU A 34 -6.98 -2.31 -0.76
CA LEU A 34 -7.78 -1.09 -0.94
C LEU A 34 -7.84 -0.66 -2.42
N PHE A 35 -6.78 -0.84 -3.21
CA PHE A 35 -6.86 -0.59 -4.65
C PHE A 35 -7.60 -1.70 -5.41
N HIS A 36 -7.49 -2.95 -4.98
CA HIS A 36 -8.13 -4.08 -5.66
C HIS A 36 -9.66 -4.04 -5.58
N LEU A 37 -10.22 -3.70 -4.42
CA LEU A 37 -11.68 -3.71 -4.19
C LEU A 37 -12.49 -2.84 -5.17
N PRO A 38 -12.09 -1.58 -5.49
CA PRO A 38 -12.78 -0.77 -6.50
C PRO A 38 -12.39 -1.13 -7.95
N GLY A 39 -11.44 -2.05 -8.16
CA GLY A 39 -10.98 -2.47 -9.48
C GLY A 39 -9.74 -1.75 -10.02
N ASP A 40 -9.01 -1.01 -9.17
CA ASP A 40 -7.75 -0.34 -9.50
C ASP A 40 -6.58 -1.35 -9.50
N TYR A 41 -6.66 -2.38 -10.35
CA TYR A 41 -5.78 -3.54 -10.32
C TYR A 41 -4.31 -3.23 -10.59
N ASP A 42 -4.01 -2.22 -11.42
CA ASP A 42 -2.63 -1.82 -11.71
C ASP A 42 -1.92 -1.31 -10.45
N LYS A 43 -2.60 -0.45 -9.68
CA LYS A 43 -2.07 0.06 -8.41
C LYS A 43 -2.02 -1.02 -7.34
N ALA A 44 -3.01 -1.91 -7.32
CA ALA A 44 -3.00 -3.06 -6.41
C ALA A 44 -1.76 -3.95 -6.66
N ALA A 45 -1.48 -4.26 -7.93
CA ALA A 45 -0.32 -5.05 -8.32
C ALA A 45 1.00 -4.36 -7.95
N GLU A 46 1.10 -3.04 -8.13
CA GLU A 46 2.27 -2.26 -7.70
C GLU A 46 2.50 -2.36 -6.19
N CYS A 47 1.46 -2.18 -5.38
CA CYS A 47 1.53 -2.33 -3.92
C CYS A 47 1.97 -3.74 -3.50
N PHE A 48 1.38 -4.79 -4.10
CA PHE A 48 1.75 -6.16 -3.77
C PHE A 48 3.19 -6.51 -4.17
N ASN A 49 3.64 -6.08 -5.35
CA ASN A 49 5.03 -6.26 -5.77
C ASN A 49 5.99 -5.53 -4.84
N THR A 50 5.63 -4.31 -4.43
CA THR A 50 6.42 -3.51 -3.47
C THR A 50 6.52 -4.21 -2.11
N ALA A 51 5.42 -4.80 -1.62
CA ALA A 51 5.41 -5.58 -0.39
C ALA A 51 6.34 -6.81 -0.48
N VAL A 52 6.24 -7.59 -1.56
CA VAL A 52 7.08 -8.78 -1.79
C VAL A 52 8.56 -8.41 -1.86
N LEU A 53 8.90 -7.29 -2.51
CA LEU A 53 10.29 -6.81 -2.58
C LEU A 53 10.83 -6.35 -1.22
N ALA A 54 9.98 -5.78 -0.36
CA ALA A 54 10.36 -5.34 0.97
C ALA A 54 10.59 -6.51 1.94
N LYS A 55 9.89 -7.63 1.76
CA LYS A 55 10.02 -8.83 2.58
C LYS A 55 9.90 -10.12 1.74
N PRO A 56 10.99 -10.56 1.08
CA PRO A 56 10.97 -11.68 0.14
C PRO A 56 11.01 -13.10 0.77
N ASP A 57 10.57 -13.26 2.03
CA ASP A 57 10.69 -14.50 2.82
C ASP A 57 9.61 -15.56 2.52
#